data_AF-A0A3D3KJB4-F1
#
_entry.id   AF-A0A3D3KJB4-F1
#
_cell.length_a   1.000
_cell.length_b   1.000
_cell.length_c   1.000
_cell.angle_alpha   90.00
_cell.angle_beta   90.00
_cell.angle_gamma   90.00
#
_symmetry.space_group_name_H-M   'P 1'
#
loop_
_entity.id
_entity.type
_entity.pdbx_description
1 polymer ?
#
loop_
_entity_poly.entity_id
_entity_poly.type
_entity_poly.pdbx_seq_one_letter_code
_entity_poly.pdbx_strand_id
1 'polypeptide(L)'
;MPTYKILTLLTIGLIAIKSSIAHAIEPLQTNAAMKIATVTKMYEQDISTEGMDNPVVLQQYANQDLQSAMQLEQDYFDKNQLSCNIDYDVLWDSQDPDYTQDKKFSMTNQGLVQVSLAQGSNIYYDLSCDDDGCQVADVILDENGKSLRQHFLESCR
;
A
#
# COMPACT_ATOMS: atom_id res chain seq x y z
N MET A 1 -68.30 41.30 -1.93
CA MET A 1 -67.62 41.27 -3.23
C MET A 1 -66.91 42.60 -3.40
N PRO A 2 -65.58 42.66 -3.67
CA PRO A 2 -64.56 41.60 -3.53
C PRO A 2 -64.38 41.12 -2.05
N THR A 3 -63.24 41.05 -1.34
CA THR A 3 -61.88 41.63 -1.52
C THR A 3 -60.83 40.88 -0.66
N TYR A 4 -59.56 40.95 -1.07
CA TYR A 4 -58.36 40.39 -0.41
C TYR A 4 -57.46 41.56 0.05
N LYS A 5 -56.83 41.63 1.24
CA LYS A 5 -55.78 40.76 1.85
C LYS A 5 -54.55 40.51 0.96
N ILE A 6 -53.39 40.99 1.40
CA ILE A 6 -52.14 40.22 1.59
C ILE A 6 -51.16 41.09 2.38
N LEU A 7 -50.45 40.48 3.33
CA LEU A 7 -49.34 41.08 4.07
C LEU A 7 -48.12 40.19 3.84
N THR A 8 -47.20 40.62 2.97
CA THR A 8 -46.00 39.85 2.61
C THR A 8 -44.88 40.06 3.63
N LEU A 9 -44.73 39.11 4.57
CA LEU A 9 -43.49 39.03 5.35
C LEU A 9 -42.34 38.57 4.45
N LEU A 10 -41.25 39.35 4.44
CA LEU A 10 -40.04 39.01 3.71
C LEU A 10 -39.15 38.09 4.55
N THR A 11 -39.34 36.78 4.46
CA THR A 11 -38.48 35.80 5.13
C THR A 11 -37.10 35.76 4.45
N ILE A 12 -36.10 36.36 5.09
CA ILE A 12 -34.69 36.27 4.65
C ILE A 12 -34.20 34.84 4.89
N GLY A 13 -34.19 34.03 3.83
CA GLY A 13 -33.66 32.67 3.87
C GLY A 13 -32.14 32.68 4.01
N LEU A 14 -31.64 32.24 5.16
CA LEU A 14 -30.23 31.91 5.35
C LEU A 14 -29.86 30.72 4.44
N ILE A 15 -29.20 31.00 3.31
CA ILE A 15 -28.65 29.96 2.44
C ILE A 15 -27.46 29.33 3.16
N ALA A 16 -27.71 28.21 3.82
CA ALA A 16 -26.65 27.37 4.38
C ALA A 16 -25.81 26.79 3.23
N ILE A 17 -24.63 27.37 3.01
CA ILE A 17 -23.67 26.93 2.00
C ILE A 17 -23.15 25.56 2.41
N LYS A 18 -23.76 24.48 1.89
CA LYS A 18 -23.26 23.12 2.05
C LYS A 18 -21.98 22.96 1.23
N SER A 19 -20.82 23.18 1.85
CA SER A 19 -19.51 22.95 1.24
C SER A 19 -19.43 21.54 0.66
N SER A 20 -19.19 21.44 -0.65
CA SER A 20 -19.26 20.19 -1.42
C SER A 20 -18.00 19.33 -1.28
N ILE A 21 -17.60 19.04 -0.05
CA ILE A 21 -16.34 18.33 0.28
C ILE A 21 -16.51 16.79 0.17
N ALA A 22 -17.73 16.27 0.38
CA ALA A 22 -18.01 14.83 0.46
C ALA A 22 -17.49 14.00 -0.75
N HIS A 23 -17.70 14.50 -1.98
CA HIS A 23 -17.32 13.79 -3.21
C HIS A 23 -15.80 13.59 -3.38
N ALA A 24 -14.95 14.33 -2.64
CA ALA A 24 -13.50 14.14 -2.65
C ALA A 24 -13.02 13.16 -1.56
N ILE A 25 -13.84 12.86 -0.56
CA ILE A 25 -13.49 12.01 0.58
C ILE A 25 -13.72 10.53 0.25
N GLU A 26 -14.84 10.19 -0.38
CA GLU A 26 -15.18 8.79 -0.71
C GLU A 26 -14.16 8.10 -1.64
N PRO A 27 -13.63 8.72 -2.71
CA PRO A 27 -12.60 8.09 -3.55
C PRO A 27 -11.29 7.85 -2.79
N LEU A 28 -10.89 8.78 -1.93
CA LEU A 28 -9.66 8.69 -1.15
C LEU A 28 -9.75 7.61 -0.06
N GLN A 29 -10.89 7.52 0.63
CA GLN A 29 -11.15 6.46 1.62
C GLN A 29 -11.26 5.08 0.96
N THR A 30 -11.87 5.00 -0.23
CA THR A 30 -11.92 3.76 -1.02
C THR A 30 -10.50 3.32 -1.43
N ASN A 31 -9.68 4.21 -1.99
CA ASN A 31 -8.30 3.88 -2.39
C ASN A 31 -7.45 3.41 -1.18
N ALA A 32 -7.53 4.11 -0.05
CA ALA A 32 -6.87 3.72 1.19
C ALA A 32 -7.29 2.31 1.67
N ALA A 33 -8.59 2.00 1.61
CA ALA A 33 -9.11 0.69 1.98
C ALA A 33 -8.66 -0.42 1.01
N MET A 34 -8.61 -0.16 -0.30
CA MET A 34 -8.09 -1.10 -1.29
C MET A 34 -6.59 -1.38 -1.09
N LYS A 35 -5.78 -0.33 -0.88
CA LYS A 35 -4.35 -0.46 -0.60
C LYS A 35 -4.09 -1.34 0.62
N ILE A 36 -4.77 -1.07 1.74
CA ILE A 36 -4.67 -1.90 2.96
C ILE A 36 -5.11 -3.35 2.65
N ALA A 37 -6.26 -3.55 2.01
CA ALA A 37 -6.79 -4.88 1.73
C ALA A 37 -5.87 -5.73 0.83
N THR A 38 -5.16 -5.13 -0.13
CA THR A 38 -4.14 -5.81 -0.93
C THR A 38 -2.98 -6.28 -0.04
N VAL A 39 -2.41 -5.40 0.78
CA VAL A 39 -1.28 -5.78 1.66
C VAL A 39 -1.72 -6.79 2.72
N THR A 40 -2.92 -6.68 3.29
CA THR A 40 -3.46 -7.69 4.22
C THR A 40 -3.56 -9.06 3.55
N LYS A 41 -4.11 -9.17 2.34
CA LYS A 41 -4.16 -10.43 1.58
C LYS A 41 -2.79 -11.01 1.27
N MET A 42 -1.82 -10.16 0.95
CA MET A 42 -0.43 -10.56 0.70
C MET A 42 0.16 -11.27 1.92
N TYR A 43 0.00 -10.69 3.12
CA TYR A 43 0.43 -11.35 4.37
C TYR A 43 -0.42 -12.58 4.72
N GLU A 44 -1.73 -12.57 4.49
CA GLU A 44 -2.60 -13.73 4.73
C GLU A 44 -2.19 -14.94 3.86
N GLN A 45 -1.83 -14.69 2.59
CA GLN A 45 -1.29 -15.72 1.70
C GLN A 45 0.06 -16.23 2.20
N ASP A 46 1.01 -15.34 2.46
CA ASP A 46 2.39 -15.67 2.85
C ASP A 46 2.46 -16.50 4.14
N ILE A 47 1.58 -16.21 5.12
CA ILE A 47 1.38 -17.03 6.32
C ILE A 47 0.80 -18.40 5.97
N SER A 48 -0.15 -18.47 5.04
CA SER A 48 -0.80 -19.73 4.64
C SER A 48 0.11 -20.67 3.85
N THR A 49 1.20 -20.15 3.27
CA THR A 49 2.23 -20.91 2.56
C THR A 49 3.57 -20.98 3.31
N GLU A 50 3.68 -20.38 4.49
CA GLU A 50 4.91 -20.26 5.30
C GLU A 50 6.10 -19.74 4.45
N GLY A 51 5.84 -18.77 3.57
CA GLY A 51 6.80 -18.18 2.63
C GLY A 51 7.26 -19.10 1.48
N MET A 52 6.71 -20.32 1.36
CA MET A 52 7.14 -21.32 0.35
C MET A 52 6.56 -21.09 -1.07
N ASP A 53 5.94 -19.94 -1.31
CA ASP A 53 5.39 -19.55 -2.61
C ASP A 53 6.49 -19.34 -3.67
N ASN A 54 6.26 -19.78 -4.91
CA ASN A 54 7.19 -19.60 -6.03
C ASN A 54 6.45 -19.19 -7.31
N PRO A 55 6.63 -17.96 -7.82
CA PRO A 55 7.48 -16.89 -7.29
C PRO A 55 6.99 -16.41 -5.91
N VAL A 56 7.90 -15.82 -5.10
CA VAL A 56 7.61 -15.38 -3.72
C VAL A 56 6.45 -14.39 -3.68
N VAL A 57 5.70 -14.34 -2.57
CA VAL A 57 4.42 -13.62 -2.51
C VAL A 57 4.56 -12.14 -2.87
N LEU A 58 5.61 -11.46 -2.44
CA LEU A 58 5.88 -10.07 -2.84
C LEU A 58 5.92 -9.90 -4.37
N GLN A 59 6.51 -10.84 -5.11
CA GLN A 59 6.60 -10.79 -6.57
C GLN A 59 5.25 -11.07 -7.25
N GLN A 60 4.36 -11.85 -6.62
CA GLN A 60 2.99 -12.08 -7.10
C GLN A 60 2.12 -10.82 -6.98
N TYR A 61 2.33 -10.01 -5.95
CA TYR A 61 1.59 -8.76 -5.70
C TYR A 61 2.28 -7.51 -6.27
N ALA A 62 3.54 -7.62 -6.69
CA ALA A 62 4.32 -6.55 -7.31
C ALA A 62 3.78 -6.11 -8.67
N ASN A 63 3.96 -4.83 -9.00
CA ASN A 63 3.76 -4.32 -10.35
C ASN A 63 4.94 -4.68 -11.28
N GLN A 64 4.79 -4.40 -12.57
CA GLN A 64 5.81 -4.74 -13.57
C GLN A 64 7.20 -4.12 -13.28
N ASP A 65 7.26 -2.90 -12.73
CA ASP A 65 8.52 -2.23 -12.38
C ASP A 65 9.27 -2.96 -11.27
N LEU A 66 8.57 -3.32 -10.19
CA LEU A 66 9.16 -4.04 -9.06
C LEU A 66 9.49 -5.49 -9.43
N GLN A 67 8.62 -6.18 -10.18
CA GLN A 67 8.92 -7.50 -10.74
C GLN A 67 10.18 -7.49 -11.62
N SER A 68 10.34 -6.47 -12.47
CA SER A 68 11.52 -6.31 -13.34
C SER A 68 12.80 -6.03 -12.52
N ALA A 69 12.68 -5.41 -11.35
CA ALA A 69 13.82 -5.19 -10.46
C ALA A 69 14.17 -6.44 -9.64
N MET A 70 13.17 -7.21 -9.17
CA MET A 70 13.39 -8.52 -8.54
C MET A 70 14.06 -9.50 -9.52
N GLN A 71 13.72 -9.46 -10.81
CA GLN A 71 14.39 -10.28 -11.83
C GLN A 71 15.90 -9.96 -11.97
N LEU A 72 16.35 -8.74 -11.65
CA LEU A 72 17.79 -8.43 -11.65
C LEU A 72 18.56 -9.26 -10.62
N GLU A 73 17.92 -9.63 -9.51
CA GLU A 73 18.53 -10.47 -8.47
C GLU A 73 18.80 -11.88 -9.01
N GLN A 74 17.79 -12.51 -9.62
CA GLN A 74 17.93 -13.82 -10.27
C GLN A 74 18.94 -13.78 -11.42
N ASP A 75 18.88 -12.79 -12.30
CA ASP A 75 19.82 -12.62 -13.42
C ASP A 75 21.27 -12.44 -12.92
N TYR A 76 21.45 -11.73 -11.79
CA TYR A 76 22.74 -11.55 -11.15
C TYR A 76 23.23 -12.82 -10.45
N PHE A 77 22.33 -13.55 -9.78
CA PHE A 77 22.66 -14.82 -9.13
C PHE A 77 23.10 -15.88 -10.16
N ASP A 78 22.34 -16.06 -11.25
CA ASP A 78 22.67 -17.01 -12.31
C ASP A 78 24.06 -16.71 -12.92
N LYS A 79 24.34 -15.42 -13.16
CA LYS A 79 25.59 -14.89 -13.73
C LYS A 79 26.80 -15.03 -12.79
N ASN A 80 26.65 -14.73 -11.50
CA ASN A 80 27.77 -14.54 -10.57
C ASN A 80 27.87 -15.63 -9.49
N GLN A 81 26.85 -16.46 -9.31
CA GLN A 81 26.69 -17.45 -8.23
C GLN A 81 26.81 -16.82 -6.82
N LEU A 82 26.32 -15.59 -6.71
CA LEU A 82 26.28 -14.75 -5.50
C LEU A 82 24.94 -14.01 -5.52
N SER A 83 24.21 -13.98 -4.40
CA SER A 83 23.04 -13.12 -4.28
C SER A 83 23.47 -11.67 -4.03
N CYS A 84 22.69 -10.75 -4.59
CA CYS A 84 22.76 -9.31 -4.38
C CYS A 84 21.51 -8.77 -3.67
N ASN A 85 20.67 -9.67 -3.16
CA ASN A 85 19.44 -9.38 -2.43
C ASN A 85 19.75 -8.83 -1.03
N ILE A 86 18.68 -8.41 -0.36
CA ILE A 86 18.62 -8.21 1.07
C ILE A 86 18.77 -9.56 1.78
N ASP A 87 19.51 -9.59 2.90
CA ASP A 87 19.80 -10.79 3.69
C ASP A 87 18.72 -11.12 4.74
N TYR A 88 17.48 -10.64 4.53
CA TYR A 88 16.31 -10.89 5.37
C TYR A 88 15.03 -10.83 4.55
N ASP A 89 13.94 -11.44 5.04
CA ASP A 89 12.63 -11.38 4.40
C ASP A 89 11.99 -9.99 4.57
N VAL A 90 11.69 -9.34 3.45
CA VAL A 90 11.20 -7.96 3.40
C VAL A 90 9.74 -7.81 3.86
N LEU A 91 8.97 -8.90 3.96
CA LEU A 91 7.65 -8.90 4.60
C LEU A 91 7.73 -9.04 6.13
N TRP A 92 8.85 -9.49 6.68
CA TRP A 92 8.95 -9.84 8.10
C TRP A 92 10.10 -9.17 8.87
N ASP A 93 10.97 -8.41 8.18
CA ASP A 93 12.16 -7.76 8.75
C ASP A 93 13.05 -8.76 9.54
N SER A 94 13.13 -10.00 9.05
CA SER A 94 13.72 -11.14 9.76
C SER A 94 14.35 -12.18 8.81
N GLN A 95 15.40 -12.85 9.27
CA GLN A 95 15.96 -14.06 8.63
C GLN A 95 15.18 -15.34 8.98
N ASP A 96 14.32 -15.28 10.00
CA ASP A 96 13.49 -16.38 10.49
C ASP A 96 12.09 -15.81 10.82
N PRO A 97 11.14 -15.83 9.86
CA PRO A 97 9.83 -15.21 10.04
C PRO A 97 8.93 -15.91 11.08
N ASP A 98 8.59 -15.20 12.16
CA ASP A 98 7.47 -15.61 13.01
C ASP A 98 6.13 -15.24 12.33
N TYR A 99 5.63 -16.14 11.48
CA TYR A 99 4.33 -16.00 10.82
C TYR A 99 3.15 -15.86 11.80
N THR A 100 3.31 -16.32 13.05
CA THR A 100 2.26 -16.31 14.07
C THR A 100 2.09 -14.95 14.76
N GLN A 101 3.04 -14.03 14.57
CA GLN A 101 3.07 -12.78 15.32
C GLN A 101 1.90 -11.82 15.01
N ASP A 102 1.55 -11.02 16.02
CA ASP A 102 0.66 -9.86 15.89
C ASP A 102 1.22 -8.84 14.89
N LYS A 103 0.33 -8.25 14.08
CA LYS A 103 0.66 -7.27 13.03
C LYS A 103 -0.51 -6.33 12.80
N LYS A 104 -0.22 -5.07 12.41
CA LYS A 104 -1.22 -4.01 12.24
C LYS A 104 -1.01 -3.26 10.93
N PHE A 105 -2.06 -3.20 10.12
CA PHE A 105 -2.08 -2.50 8.84
C PHE A 105 -2.69 -1.11 9.00
N SER A 106 -2.09 -0.09 8.38
CA SER A 106 -2.60 1.31 8.42
C SER A 106 -2.10 2.12 7.21
N MET A 107 -2.71 3.27 6.92
CA MET A 107 -2.16 4.24 5.97
C MET A 107 -1.30 5.27 6.69
N THR A 108 -0.15 5.61 6.11
CA THR A 108 0.63 6.80 6.53
C THR A 108 0.04 8.08 5.93
N ASN A 109 0.39 9.23 6.51
CA ASN A 109 0.04 10.54 5.95
C ASN A 109 0.69 10.81 4.57
N GLN A 110 1.61 9.95 4.11
CA GLN A 110 2.26 10.03 2.80
C GLN A 110 1.60 9.13 1.74
N GLY A 111 0.55 8.36 2.09
CA GLY A 111 -0.15 7.48 1.15
C GLY A 111 0.47 6.09 0.95
N LEU A 112 1.42 5.72 1.82
CA LEU A 112 1.98 4.37 1.93
C LEU A 112 1.12 3.51 2.88
N VAL A 113 1.11 2.19 2.68
CA VAL A 113 0.61 1.24 3.69
C VAL A 113 1.75 0.93 4.66
N GLN A 114 1.54 1.20 5.94
CA GLN A 114 2.43 0.77 7.01
C GLN A 114 1.91 -0.56 7.59
N VAL A 115 2.81 -1.55 7.68
CA VAL A 115 2.64 -2.75 8.50
C VAL A 115 3.54 -2.63 9.72
N SER A 116 2.94 -2.56 10.91
CA SER A 116 3.67 -2.65 12.17
C SER A 116 3.66 -4.09 12.66
N LEU A 117 4.83 -4.70 12.73
CA LEU A 117 5.07 -6.02 13.31
C LEU A 117 5.15 -5.93 14.84
N ALA A 118 4.99 -7.07 15.53
CA ALA A 118 5.23 -7.18 16.98
C ALA A 118 6.72 -7.48 17.29
N GLN A 119 7.43 -8.06 16.33
CA GLN A 119 8.86 -8.36 16.33
C GLN A 119 9.42 -7.90 14.98
N GLY A 120 10.42 -7.00 15.00
CA GLY A 120 10.92 -6.32 13.80
C GLY A 120 10.45 -4.87 13.69
N SER A 121 10.73 -4.23 12.56
CA SER A 121 10.45 -2.82 12.27
C SER A 121 9.03 -2.60 11.71
N ASN A 122 8.72 -1.33 11.40
CA ASN A 122 7.60 -1.02 10.51
C ASN A 122 8.04 -1.20 9.06
N ILE A 123 7.24 -1.90 8.25
CA ILE A 123 7.48 -2.05 6.82
C ILE A 123 6.49 -1.17 6.05
N TYR A 124 6.95 -0.51 5.00
CA TYR A 124 6.20 0.51 4.28
C TYR A 124 6.08 0.18 2.79
N TYR A 125 4.85 0.05 2.30
CA TYR A 125 4.55 -0.30 0.90
C TYR A 125 4.01 0.91 0.15
N ASP A 126 4.57 1.22 -1.01
CA ASP A 126 3.84 2.00 -2.01
C ASP A 126 3.05 1.06 -2.92
N LEU A 127 1.88 1.52 -3.37
CA LEU A 127 0.98 0.76 -4.23
C LEU A 127 0.42 1.67 -5.33
N SER A 128 0.47 1.17 -6.56
CA SER A 128 -0.34 1.69 -7.66
C SER A 128 -1.69 1.00 -7.65
N CYS A 129 -2.77 1.72 -7.95
CA CYS A 129 -4.11 1.16 -8.04
C CYS A 129 -4.85 1.67 -9.29
N ASP A 130 -5.65 0.80 -9.88
CA ASP A 130 -6.54 1.04 -11.01
C ASP A 130 -7.94 0.47 -10.72
N ASP A 131 -8.74 0.19 -11.75
CA ASP A 131 -10.09 -0.37 -11.63
C ASP A 131 -10.10 -1.89 -11.35
N ASP A 132 -9.00 -2.61 -11.64
CA ASP A 132 -8.87 -4.06 -11.44
C ASP A 132 -8.25 -4.40 -10.07
N GLY A 133 -7.43 -3.51 -9.49
CA GLY A 133 -6.98 -3.64 -8.10
C GLY A 133 -5.88 -2.68 -7.66
N CYS A 134 -5.08 -3.11 -6.68
CA CYS A 134 -3.82 -2.45 -6.30
C CYS A 134 -2.67 -3.45 -6.38
N GLN A 135 -1.52 -3.01 -6.89
CA GLN A 135 -0.25 -3.74 -6.94
C GLN A 135 0.83 -2.99 -6.14
N VAL A 136 1.77 -3.72 -5.54
CA VAL A 136 2.92 -3.14 -4.83
C VAL A 136 3.87 -2.52 -5.85
N ALA A 137 4.10 -1.22 -5.75
CA ALA A 137 4.97 -0.47 -6.64
C ALA A 137 6.41 -0.38 -6.12
N ASP A 138 6.59 -0.41 -4.80
CA ASP A 138 7.87 -0.49 -4.11
C ASP A 138 7.68 -0.86 -2.64
N VAL A 139 8.77 -1.31 -1.99
CA VAL A 139 8.85 -1.40 -0.52
C VAL A 139 9.93 -0.44 -0.05
N ILE A 140 9.65 0.37 0.97
CA ILE A 140 10.59 1.32 1.55
C ILE A 140 11.26 0.66 2.76
N LEU A 141 12.60 0.61 2.72
CA LEU A 141 13.44 -0.18 3.61
C LEU A 141 13.91 0.60 4.84
N ASP A 142 13.96 1.93 4.77
CA ASP A 142 14.48 2.79 5.85
C ASP A 142 13.78 4.16 5.94
N GLU A 143 14.06 4.89 7.02
CA GLU A 143 13.54 6.25 7.25
C GLU A 143 14.07 7.29 6.23
N ASN A 144 15.13 6.96 5.47
CA ASN A 144 15.67 7.84 4.42
C ASN A 144 14.87 7.73 3.10
N GLY A 145 13.99 6.73 2.99
CA GLY A 145 13.22 6.47 1.78
C GLY A 145 13.89 5.53 0.77
N LYS A 146 14.95 4.80 1.15
CA LYS A 146 15.60 3.84 0.25
C LYS A 146 14.60 2.73 -0.11
N SER A 147 14.36 2.52 -1.40
CA SER A 147 13.41 1.50 -1.86
C SER A 147 14.08 0.17 -2.22
N LEU A 148 13.30 -0.92 -2.17
CA LEU A 148 13.70 -2.26 -2.58
C LEU A 148 14.08 -2.30 -4.07
N ARG A 149 13.28 -1.67 -4.93
CA ARG A 149 13.59 -1.52 -6.35
C ARG A 149 14.90 -0.75 -6.57
N GLN A 150 15.16 0.31 -5.82
CA GLN A 150 16.42 1.04 -5.88
C GLN A 150 17.60 0.16 -5.46
N HIS A 151 17.45 -0.62 -4.37
CA HIS A 151 18.49 -1.54 -3.91
C HIS A 151 18.91 -2.54 -5.00
N PHE A 152 17.95 -3.20 -5.66
CA PHE A 152 18.26 -4.10 -6.79
C PHE A 152 18.94 -3.36 -7.96
N LEU A 153 18.44 -2.16 -8.33
CA LEU A 153 19.01 -1.35 -9.41
C LEU A 153 20.45 -0.86 -9.15
N GLU A 154 20.87 -0.79 -7.89
CA GLU A 154 22.22 -0.42 -7.45
C GLU A 154 23.14 -1.64 -7.22
N SER A 155 22.58 -2.77 -6.81
CA SER A 155 23.34 -3.91 -6.26
C SER A 155 23.42 -5.12 -7.21
N CYS A 156 22.49 -5.25 -8.15
CA CYS A 156 22.30 -6.42 -9.01
C CYS A 156 22.57 -6.14 -10.49
N ARG A 157 23.75 -5.57 -10.83
CA ARG A 157 24.15 -5.25 -12.21
C ARG A 157 25.56 -5.73 -12.55
#